data_AF-A9AWJ4-F1
#
_entry.id   AF-A9AWJ4-F1
#
_cell.length_a   1.000
_cell.length_b   1.000
_cell.length_c   1.000
_cell.angle_alpha   90.00
_cell.angle_beta   90.00
_cell.angle_gamma   90.00
#
_symmetry.space_group_name_H-M   'P 1'
#
loop_
_entity.id
_entity.type
_entity.pdbx_description
1 polymer ?
#
loop_
_entity_poly.entity_id
_entity_poly.type
_entity_poly.pdbx_seq_one_letter_code
_entity_poly.pdbx_strand_id
1 'polypeptide(L)'
;MNFLIALDQAATVEPALVGLVARDLAGTTPGFVLNTKVYHTAPHGEITPDVEAEIAQAYAQLAVEKVDLIASPAFAGTAPAEAATAFARFSAIQGIDKIVLAAERCWQSATSEAARKLYRDHAINPDDVQIAVVIIPSRG
;
A
#
# COMPACT_ATOMS: atom_id res chain seq x y z
N MET A 1 -10.27 -7.28 -13.71
CA MET A 1 -10.40 -6.70 -12.36
C MET A 1 -9.37 -5.59 -12.28
N ASN A 2 -9.68 -4.40 -11.75
CA ASN A 2 -8.66 -3.34 -11.61
C ASN A 2 -7.93 -3.54 -10.28
N PHE A 3 -6.64 -3.89 -10.32
CA PHE A 3 -5.83 -4.08 -9.12
C PHE A 3 -5.31 -2.75 -8.57
N LEU A 4 -5.18 -1.76 -9.46
CA LEU A 4 -4.71 -0.44 -9.13
C LEU A 4 -5.83 0.60 -9.11
N ILE A 5 -5.66 1.59 -8.26
CA ILE A 5 -6.49 2.78 -8.15
C ILE A 5 -5.56 3.98 -8.34
N ALA A 6 -5.91 4.92 -9.22
CA ALA A 6 -5.14 6.14 -9.37
C ALA A 6 -5.22 6.96 -8.07
N LEU A 7 -4.10 7.52 -7.60
CA LEU A 7 -4.03 8.14 -6.28
C LEU A 7 -4.92 9.39 -6.16
N ASP A 8 -5.16 10.10 -7.24
CA ASP A 8 -6.10 11.22 -7.32
C ASP A 8 -7.57 10.80 -7.09
N GLN A 9 -7.90 9.54 -7.35
CA GLN A 9 -9.21 8.96 -7.10
C GLN A 9 -9.35 8.38 -5.69
N ALA A 10 -8.25 8.23 -4.93
CA ALA A 10 -8.29 7.55 -3.63
C ALA A 10 -9.23 8.21 -2.61
N ALA A 11 -9.50 9.52 -2.72
CA ALA A 11 -10.43 10.22 -1.84
C ALA A 11 -11.90 9.84 -2.05
N THR A 12 -12.27 9.37 -3.25
CA THR A 12 -13.66 9.04 -3.63
C THR A 12 -13.94 7.53 -3.61
N VAL A 13 -12.90 6.71 -3.42
CA VAL A 13 -13.00 5.25 -3.29
C VAL A 13 -13.22 4.85 -1.83
N GLU A 14 -13.87 3.71 -1.63
CA GLU A 14 -14.09 3.11 -0.31
C GLU A 14 -12.77 3.03 0.49
N PRO A 15 -12.72 3.55 1.74
CA PRO A 15 -11.50 3.55 2.55
C PRO A 15 -10.90 2.17 2.78
N ALA A 16 -11.74 1.12 2.81
CA ALA A 16 -11.33 -0.26 2.95
C ALA A 16 -10.45 -0.75 1.77
N LEU A 17 -10.52 -0.10 0.59
CA LEU A 17 -9.77 -0.49 -0.60
C LEU A 17 -8.42 0.20 -0.73
N VAL A 18 -8.30 1.43 -0.25
CA VAL A 18 -7.11 2.28 -0.45
C VAL A 18 -6.28 2.47 0.83
N GLY A 19 -6.88 2.28 2.00
CA GLY A 19 -6.23 2.50 3.29
C GLY A 19 -5.99 3.97 3.62
N LEU A 20 -5.43 4.20 4.82
CA LEU A 20 -5.26 5.53 5.42
C LEU A 20 -4.34 6.44 4.59
N VAL A 21 -3.12 5.98 4.30
CA VAL A 21 -2.08 6.80 3.67
C VAL A 21 -2.48 7.27 2.28
N ALA A 22 -3.14 6.40 1.50
CA ALA A 22 -3.62 6.76 0.17
C ALA A 22 -4.61 7.92 0.20
N ARG A 23 -5.50 7.95 1.20
CA ARG A 23 -6.48 9.03 1.36
C ARG A 23 -5.83 10.34 1.75
N ASP A 24 -4.85 10.29 2.65
CA ASP A 24 -4.11 11.47 3.09
C ASP A 24 -3.29 12.10 1.97
N LEU A 25 -2.82 11.28 1.02
CA LEU A 25 -2.05 11.73 -0.14
C LEU A 25 -2.90 12.04 -1.38
N ALA A 26 -4.21 11.75 -1.35
CA ALA A 26 -5.08 11.92 -2.50
C ALA A 26 -5.06 13.36 -3.03
N GLY A 27 -4.77 13.51 -4.32
CA GLY A 27 -4.70 14.83 -4.99
C GLY A 27 -3.46 15.67 -4.66
N THR A 28 -2.52 15.16 -3.84
CA THR A 28 -1.29 15.90 -3.48
C THR A 28 -0.07 15.52 -4.31
N THR A 29 -0.06 14.29 -4.83
CA THR A 29 1.05 13.75 -5.62
C THR A 29 0.51 12.74 -6.63
N PRO A 30 1.08 12.65 -7.86
CA PRO A 30 0.72 11.58 -8.78
C PRO A 30 1.18 10.24 -8.22
N GLY A 31 0.48 9.16 -8.56
CA GLY A 31 0.79 7.83 -8.07
C GLY A 31 -0.38 6.90 -8.25
N PHE A 32 -0.23 5.70 -7.73
CA PHE A 32 -1.27 4.69 -7.73
C PHE A 32 -1.24 3.86 -6.46
N VAL A 33 -2.36 3.20 -6.18
CA VAL A 33 -2.59 2.40 -5.00
C VAL A 33 -2.88 0.97 -5.43
N LEU A 34 -2.03 0.04 -5.01
CA LEU A 34 -2.36 -1.38 -5.06
C LEU A 34 -3.41 -1.67 -3.99
N ASN A 35 -4.62 -2.00 -4.41
CA ASN A 35 -5.76 -2.07 -3.50
C ASN A 35 -5.72 -3.30 -2.58
N THR A 36 -6.50 -3.26 -1.49
CA THR A 36 -6.55 -4.34 -0.49
C THR A 36 -7.12 -5.66 -1.02
N LYS A 37 -7.82 -5.68 -2.16
CA LYS A 37 -8.31 -6.95 -2.75
C LYS A 37 -7.15 -7.82 -3.21
N VAL A 38 -6.05 -7.20 -3.65
CA VAL A 38 -4.83 -7.93 -4.03
C VAL A 38 -4.24 -8.62 -2.81
N TYR A 39 -4.18 -7.92 -1.67
CA TYR A 39 -3.71 -8.48 -0.40
C TYR A 39 -4.46 -9.76 0.00
N HIS A 40 -5.78 -9.81 -0.17
CA HIS A 40 -6.60 -11.00 0.14
C HIS A 40 -6.46 -12.14 -0.86
N THR A 41 -6.11 -11.82 -2.10
CA THR A 41 -6.05 -12.80 -3.20
C THR A 41 -4.64 -13.31 -3.46
N ALA A 42 -3.65 -12.85 -2.68
CA ALA A 42 -2.27 -13.30 -2.70
C ALA A 42 -2.09 -14.53 -1.76
N PRO A 43 -2.15 -15.78 -2.26
CA PRO A 43 -2.22 -16.99 -1.42
C PRO A 43 -1.01 -17.19 -0.49
N HIS A 44 0.13 -16.59 -0.82
CA HIS A 44 1.37 -16.61 -0.02
C HIS A 44 1.90 -15.20 0.28
N GLY A 45 1.09 -14.16 0.08
CA GLY A 45 1.56 -12.77 0.10
C GLY A 45 2.43 -12.41 -1.10
N GLU A 46 2.29 -13.15 -2.21
CA GLU A 46 3.00 -12.94 -3.47
C GLU A 46 2.11 -12.25 -4.49
N ILE A 47 2.69 -11.33 -5.24
CA ILE A 47 2.02 -10.65 -6.34
C ILE A 47 1.92 -11.62 -7.54
N THR A 48 0.71 -11.75 -8.10
CA THR A 48 0.49 -12.56 -9.29
C THR A 48 1.00 -11.85 -10.55
N PRO A 49 1.34 -12.59 -11.64
CA PRO A 49 1.84 -11.98 -12.87
C PRO A 49 0.91 -10.93 -13.49
N ASP A 50 -0.42 -11.10 -13.36
CA ASP A 50 -1.39 -10.13 -13.88
C ASP A 50 -1.33 -8.80 -13.12
N VAL A 51 -1.14 -8.87 -11.80
CA VAL A 51 -0.97 -7.69 -10.93
C VAL A 51 0.37 -7.02 -11.21
N GLU A 52 1.44 -7.80 -11.36
CA GLU A 52 2.77 -7.31 -11.74
C GLU A 52 2.73 -6.55 -13.07
N ALA A 53 2.02 -7.08 -14.08
CA ALA A 53 1.86 -6.40 -15.36
C ALA A 53 1.13 -5.06 -15.23
N GLU A 54 0.09 -4.98 -14.39
CA GLU A 54 -0.63 -3.72 -14.12
C GLU A 54 0.28 -2.71 -13.40
N ILE A 55 1.08 -3.16 -12.43
CA ILE A 55 2.10 -2.33 -11.75
C ILE A 55 3.13 -1.82 -12.77
N ALA A 56 3.60 -2.68 -13.67
CA ALA A 56 4.58 -2.32 -14.67
C ALA A 56 4.06 -1.25 -15.64
N GLN A 57 2.82 -1.40 -16.08
CA GLN A 57 2.15 -0.42 -16.93
C GLN A 57 1.98 0.92 -16.21
N ALA A 58 1.51 0.92 -14.96
CA ALA A 58 1.31 2.15 -14.19
C ALA A 58 2.64 2.85 -13.84
N TYR A 59 3.69 2.09 -13.50
CA TYR A 59 5.02 2.63 -13.26
C TYR A 59 5.61 3.30 -14.52
N ALA A 60 5.47 2.66 -15.68
CA ALA A 60 5.89 3.26 -16.95
C ALA A 60 5.14 4.57 -17.25
N GLN A 61 3.84 4.65 -16.92
CA GLN A 61 3.04 5.87 -17.10
C GLN A 61 3.43 7.02 -16.17
N LEU A 62 3.97 6.73 -14.98
CA LEU A 62 4.49 7.78 -14.09
C LEU A 62 5.70 8.51 -14.70
N ALA A 63 6.41 7.88 -15.64
CA ALA A 63 7.60 8.44 -16.30
C ALA A 63 8.68 8.93 -15.31
N VAL A 64 8.88 8.18 -14.22
CA VAL A 64 9.87 8.46 -13.17
C VAL A 64 10.90 7.35 -13.06
N GLU A 65 12.11 7.70 -12.64
CA GLU A 65 13.18 6.72 -12.43
C GLU A 65 12.95 5.91 -11.14
N LYS A 66 12.48 6.56 -10.07
CA LYS A 66 12.39 5.96 -8.74
C LYS A 66 11.05 6.26 -8.08
N VAL A 67 10.56 5.30 -7.29
CA VAL A 67 9.31 5.42 -6.53
C VAL A 67 9.53 5.11 -5.05
N ASP A 68 8.68 5.70 -4.23
CA ASP A 68 8.47 5.31 -2.84
C ASP A 68 7.27 4.38 -2.77
N LEU A 69 7.36 3.36 -1.91
CA LEU A 69 6.28 2.46 -1.56
C LEU A 69 5.92 2.64 -0.09
N ILE A 70 4.64 2.84 0.18
CA ILE A 70 4.15 3.12 1.54
C ILE A 70 2.99 2.18 1.83
N ALA A 71 3.12 1.38 2.89
CA ALA A 71 2.00 0.58 3.37
C ALA A 71 0.86 1.51 3.82
N SER A 72 -0.34 1.24 3.31
CA SER A 72 -1.56 2.01 3.57
C SER A 72 -2.56 1.09 4.26
N PRO A 73 -2.53 1.00 5.61
CA PRO A 73 -3.40 0.12 6.35
C PRO A 73 -4.85 0.62 6.31
N ALA A 74 -5.79 -0.31 6.18
CA ALA A 74 -7.22 -0.10 6.30
C ALA A 74 -7.72 -0.86 7.54
N PHE A 75 -8.47 -0.17 8.39
CA PHE A 75 -8.99 -0.70 9.65
C PHE A 75 -10.52 -0.74 9.61
N ALA A 76 -11.11 -1.73 10.28
CA ALA A 76 -12.52 -1.71 10.65
C ALA A 76 -12.76 -0.65 11.74
N GLY A 77 -13.03 0.60 11.35
CA GLY A 77 -13.34 1.71 12.26
C GLY A 77 -12.31 2.86 12.20
N THR A 78 -12.20 3.60 13.31
CA THR A 78 -11.29 4.75 13.40
C THR A 78 -9.85 4.28 13.56
N ALA A 79 -8.98 4.68 12.64
CA ALA A 79 -7.56 4.38 12.72
C ALA A 79 -6.86 5.19 13.84
N PRO A 80 -5.94 4.60 14.62
CA PRO A 80 -5.06 5.34 15.53
C PRO A 80 -4.20 6.36 14.78
N ALA A 81 -3.80 7.44 15.46
CA ALA A 81 -3.03 8.53 14.85
C ALA A 81 -1.65 8.07 14.36
N GLU A 82 -1.02 7.14 15.07
CA GLU A 82 0.27 6.54 14.76
C GLU A 82 0.19 5.36 13.78
N ALA A 83 -1.00 5.01 13.29
CA ALA A 83 -1.18 3.79 12.49
C ALA A 83 -0.31 3.80 11.23
N ALA A 84 -0.18 4.94 10.54
CA ALA A 84 0.61 5.05 9.31
C ALA A 84 2.11 4.76 9.52
N THR A 85 2.66 5.01 10.72
CA THR A 85 4.09 4.84 11.00
C THR A 85 4.44 3.46 11.55
N ALA A 86 3.43 2.64 11.89
CA ALA A 86 3.63 1.29 12.38
C ALA A 86 3.95 0.26 11.28
N PHE A 87 3.79 0.64 10.00
CA PHE A 87 3.98 -0.24 8.84
C PHE A 87 5.15 0.20 7.97
N ALA A 88 5.57 -0.68 7.07
CA ALA A 88 6.78 -0.45 6.29
C ALA A 88 6.60 0.65 5.22
N ARG A 89 7.70 1.40 5.04
CA ARG A 89 7.92 2.32 3.93
C ARG A 89 9.27 2.03 3.31
N PHE A 90 9.32 2.03 1.98
CA PHE A 90 10.54 1.88 1.20
C PHE A 90 10.68 3.07 0.25
N SER A 91 11.90 3.58 0.09
CA SER A 91 12.15 4.78 -0.70
C SER A 91 13.16 4.54 -1.81
N ALA A 92 13.08 5.37 -2.84
CA ALA A 92 13.99 5.38 -3.98
C ALA A 92 14.13 4.00 -4.69
N ILE A 93 13.02 3.26 -4.80
CA ILE A 93 12.96 1.95 -5.44
C ILE A 93 12.93 2.10 -6.96
N GLN A 94 13.75 1.30 -7.65
CA GLN A 94 13.93 1.34 -9.11
C GLN A 94 13.83 -0.06 -9.70
N GLY A 95 12.99 -0.22 -10.72
CA GLY A 95 12.75 -1.48 -11.43
C GLY A 95 11.59 -2.28 -10.86
N ILE A 96 10.84 -2.95 -11.75
CA ILE A 96 9.58 -3.64 -11.43
C ILE A 96 9.76 -4.71 -10.37
N ASP A 97 10.75 -5.60 -10.52
CA ASP A 97 11.02 -6.69 -9.57
C ASP A 97 11.20 -6.16 -8.14
N LYS A 98 11.86 -4.99 -7.99
CA LYS A 98 12.07 -4.38 -6.68
C LYS A 98 10.82 -3.69 -6.14
N ILE A 99 9.97 -3.13 -7.02
CA ILE A 99 8.67 -2.55 -6.66
C ILE A 99 7.76 -3.66 -6.14
N VAL A 100 7.67 -4.78 -6.87
CA VAL A 100 6.91 -5.97 -6.46
C VAL A 100 7.38 -6.47 -5.10
N LEU A 101 8.68 -6.73 -4.95
CA LEU A 101 9.25 -7.19 -3.69
C LEU A 101 9.00 -6.20 -2.54
N ALA A 102 9.08 -4.90 -2.79
CA ALA A 102 8.81 -3.88 -1.77
C ALA A 102 7.33 -3.85 -1.38
N ALA A 103 6.41 -4.05 -2.32
CA ALA A 103 4.98 -4.13 -2.04
C ALA A 103 4.63 -5.35 -1.18
N GLU A 104 5.22 -6.52 -1.47
CA GLU A 104 5.07 -7.72 -0.65
C GLU A 104 5.64 -7.51 0.76
N ARG A 105 6.77 -6.81 0.88
CA ARG A 105 7.33 -6.42 2.19
C ARG A 105 6.44 -5.44 2.96
N CYS A 106 5.72 -4.56 2.27
CA CYS A 106 4.69 -3.73 2.90
C CYS A 106 3.59 -4.61 3.52
N TRP A 107 3.16 -5.67 2.86
CA TRP A 107 2.20 -6.63 3.44
C TRP A 107 2.78 -7.39 4.64
N GLN A 108 4.01 -7.88 4.52
CA GLN A 108 4.70 -8.58 5.62
C GLN A 108 4.84 -7.72 6.88
N SER A 109 4.87 -6.39 6.73
CA SER A 109 4.97 -5.46 7.85
C SER A 109 3.79 -5.52 8.82
N ALA A 110 2.64 -6.09 8.41
CA ALA A 110 1.52 -6.42 9.31
C ALA A 110 1.94 -7.28 10.51
N THR A 111 2.97 -8.11 10.33
CA THR A 111 3.45 -9.03 11.35
C THR A 111 4.64 -8.51 12.14
N SER A 112 5.08 -7.28 11.85
CA SER A 112 6.20 -6.62 12.53
C SER A 112 5.91 -6.36 14.02
N GLU A 113 6.96 -6.16 14.82
CA GLU A 113 6.80 -5.83 16.23
C GLU A 113 6.04 -4.50 16.43
N ALA A 114 6.28 -3.52 15.57
CA ALA A 114 5.60 -2.22 15.58
C ALA A 114 4.09 -2.38 15.32
N ALA A 115 3.70 -3.13 14.29
CA ALA A 115 2.30 -3.43 14.00
C ALA A 115 1.64 -4.22 15.16
N ARG A 116 2.31 -5.25 15.68
CA ARG A 116 1.81 -6.02 16.84
C ARG A 116 1.63 -5.16 18.09
N LYS A 117 2.52 -4.18 18.31
CA LYS A 117 2.38 -3.21 19.41
C LYS A 117 1.15 -2.33 19.20
N LEU A 118 0.98 -1.77 18.01
CA LEU A 118 -0.21 -0.98 17.65
C LEU A 118 -1.50 -1.77 17.91
N TYR A 119 -1.54 -3.05 17.51
CA TYR A 119 -2.72 -3.89 17.70
C TYR A 119 -3.06 -4.10 19.17
N ARG A 120 -2.06 -4.37 20.02
CA ARG A 120 -2.26 -4.54 21.46
C ARG A 120 -2.71 -3.26 22.14
N ASP A 121 -2.07 -2.13 21.81
CA ASP A 121 -2.32 -0.85 22.49
C ASP A 121 -3.71 -0.28 22.19
N HIS A 122 -4.28 -0.61 21.02
CA HIS A 122 -5.57 -0.10 20.54
C HIS A 122 -6.67 -1.16 20.44
N ALA A 123 -6.44 -2.36 20.98
CA ALA A 123 -7.37 -3.50 20.92
C ALA A 123 -7.87 -3.81 19.48
N ILE A 124 -6.97 -3.68 18.49
CA ILE A 124 -7.26 -3.98 17.09
C ILE A 124 -7.02 -5.48 16.87
N ASN A 125 -8.00 -6.15 16.27
CA ASN A 125 -7.83 -7.51 15.79
C ASN A 125 -6.97 -7.51 14.50
N PRO A 126 -5.82 -8.19 14.45
CA PRO A 126 -4.97 -8.22 13.26
C PRO A 126 -5.69 -8.72 12.00
N ASP A 127 -6.66 -9.63 12.16
CA ASP A 127 -7.42 -10.20 11.05
C ASP A 127 -8.38 -9.19 10.39
N ASP A 128 -8.70 -8.09 11.09
CA ASP A 128 -9.53 -7.00 10.59
C ASP A 128 -8.71 -5.89 9.89
N VAL A 129 -7.38 -6.08 9.77
CA VAL A 129 -6.48 -5.12 9.12
C VAL A 129 -6.11 -5.58 7.72
N GLN A 130 -6.33 -4.71 6.75
CA GLN A 130 -5.99 -4.95 5.35
C GLN A 130 -4.94 -3.93 4.91
N ILE A 131 -4.05 -4.31 3.99
CA ILE A 131 -2.96 -3.41 3.58
C ILE A 131 -3.03 -3.16 2.08
N ALA A 132 -3.32 -1.91 1.72
CA ALA A 132 -3.05 -1.39 0.40
C ALA A 132 -1.59 -0.89 0.33
N VAL A 133 -1.06 -0.70 -0.87
CA VAL A 133 0.30 -0.16 -1.06
C VAL A 133 0.23 1.06 -1.95
N VAL A 134 0.68 2.21 -1.43
CA VAL A 134 0.79 3.46 -2.18
C VAL A 134 2.13 3.51 -2.88
N ILE A 135 2.12 3.82 -4.17
CA ILE A 135 3.31 3.91 -5.03
C ILE A 135 3.33 5.31 -5.65
N ILE A 136 4.34 6.10 -5.31
CA ILE A 136 4.46 7.53 -5.69
C ILE A 136 5.89 7.84 -6.13
N PRO A 137 6.14 8.89 -6.94
CA PRO A 137 7.49 9.35 -7.24
C PRO A 137 8.34 9.60 -6.00
N SER A 138 9.57 9.08 -6.00
CA SER A 138 10.56 9.40 -4.97
C SER A 138 11.01 10.84 -5.13
N ARG A 139 11.04 11.61 -4.04
CA ARG A 139 11.70 12.93 -4.04
C ARG A 139 13.21 12.68 -3.92
N GLY A 140 13.96 13.05 -4.96
CA GLY A 140 15.42 12.97 -4.98
C GLY A 140 16.08 13.99 -4.08
#